data_AF-A0AA44S5H9-F1
#
_entry.id   AF-A0AA44S5H9-F1
#
_cell.length_a   1.000
_cell.length_b   1.000
_cell.length_c   1.000
_cell.angle_alpha   90.00
_cell.angle_beta   90.00
_cell.angle_gamma   90.00
#
_symmetry.space_group_name_H-M   'P 1'
#
loop_
_entity.id
_entity.type
_entity.pdbx_description
1 polymer ?
#
loop_
_entity_poly.entity_id
_entity_poly.type
_entity_poly.pdbx_seq_one_letter_code
_entity_poly.pdbx_strand_id
1 'polypeptide(L)'
;MTNALAGKQPKNATLTALAGLSTAKNKLPYFAENDAASLTELTQVGRDILAKNSVADVLEYLGAGENSAFPAGAPIPWPSDIVPSGYVLMQGQAFDKSAYPKLAVAYPSGVLPDMRGWTIKGKPASGRAVLSQEQDGIKSHTHSASASGTDLGTKTTSSFDYGTKTTGSFDYGTKSTNNTGAHAHSLSGSTGAAGAHAHTSGLRMNSSGWSQYGTATITGSLSTVKGTSTQGIAYLSKTDSQGSHSHSLSGTAVSAGAHAHTVGIGAHQHPVVIGAHAHSFSIGSHGHT
;
A
#
# COMPACT_ATOMS: atom_id res chain seq x y z
N MET A 1 114.58 6.81 -72.39
CA MET A 1 113.31 7.52 -72.21
C MET A 1 112.56 6.84 -71.07
N THR A 2 112.36 7.51 -69.95
CA THR A 2 111.60 6.97 -68.81
C THR A 2 110.16 6.73 -69.25
N ASN A 3 109.65 5.52 -69.03
CA ASN A 3 108.30 5.11 -69.41
C ASN A 3 107.27 5.79 -68.49
N ALA A 4 107.04 7.08 -68.69
CA ALA A 4 106.17 7.92 -67.85
C ALA A 4 104.69 7.46 -67.82
N LEU A 5 104.33 6.50 -68.67
CA LEU A 5 103.01 5.88 -68.74
C LEU A 5 102.95 4.44 -68.19
N ALA A 6 104.06 3.82 -67.80
CA ALA A 6 104.03 2.49 -67.18
C ALA A 6 103.22 2.51 -65.88
N GLY A 7 102.11 1.77 -65.84
CA GLY A 7 101.23 1.69 -64.67
C GLY A 7 100.16 2.78 -64.59
N LYS A 8 100.05 3.69 -65.57
CA LYS A 8 98.90 4.61 -65.66
C LYS A 8 97.69 3.87 -66.26
N GLN A 9 96.51 4.17 -65.73
CA GLN A 9 95.26 3.64 -66.26
C GLN A 9 95.06 4.07 -67.73
N PRO A 10 94.71 3.16 -68.67
CA PRO A 10 94.39 3.50 -70.05
C PRO A 10 93.25 4.53 -70.14
N LYS A 11 93.25 5.39 -71.17
CA LYS A 11 92.17 6.35 -71.40
C LYS A 11 90.84 5.62 -71.58
N ASN A 12 89.90 5.88 -70.68
CA ASN A 12 88.55 5.31 -70.68
C ASN A 12 87.53 6.45 -70.63
N ALA A 13 86.53 6.39 -71.52
CA ALA A 13 85.55 7.46 -71.70
C ALA A 13 84.68 7.64 -70.43
N THR A 14 84.20 6.55 -69.82
CA THR A 14 83.45 6.56 -68.57
C THR A 14 84.21 7.22 -67.42
N LEU A 15 85.47 6.85 -67.23
CA LEU A 15 86.32 7.39 -66.16
C LEU A 15 86.68 8.85 -66.42
N THR A 16 86.83 9.24 -67.69
CA THR A 16 87.00 10.65 -68.09
C THR A 16 85.75 11.47 -67.74
N ALA A 17 84.56 10.93 -68.00
CA ALA A 17 83.30 11.59 -67.70
C ALA A 17 83.08 11.77 -66.19
N LEU A 18 83.33 10.74 -65.39
CA LEU A 18 83.24 10.81 -63.92
C LEU A 18 84.28 11.78 -63.33
N ALA A 19 85.52 11.75 -63.81
CA ALA A 19 86.58 12.64 -63.35
C ALA A 19 86.36 14.11 -63.74
N GLY A 20 85.56 14.36 -64.79
CA GLY A 20 85.20 15.69 -65.25
C GLY A 20 84.08 16.37 -64.45
N LEU A 21 83.45 15.66 -63.50
CA LEU A 21 82.37 16.22 -62.68
C LEU A 21 82.91 17.27 -61.68
N SER A 22 82.30 18.45 -61.65
CA SER A 22 82.58 19.47 -60.65
C SER A 22 82.03 19.04 -59.28
N THR A 23 82.92 18.72 -58.33
CA THR A 23 82.52 18.32 -56.98
C THR A 23 81.67 19.40 -56.29
N ALA A 24 80.52 19.01 -55.73
CA ALA A 24 79.64 19.91 -55.00
C ALA A 24 78.90 19.16 -53.88
N LYS A 25 78.58 19.87 -52.78
CA LYS A 25 77.83 19.30 -51.66
C LYS A 25 76.43 18.85 -52.11
N ASN A 26 75.93 17.78 -51.51
CA ASN A 26 74.55 17.29 -51.72
C ASN A 26 74.22 17.00 -53.20
N LYS A 27 75.19 16.55 -53.98
CA LYS A 27 74.98 16.09 -55.36
C LYS A 27 75.26 14.60 -55.48
N LEU A 28 74.51 13.92 -56.36
CA LEU A 28 74.72 12.52 -56.72
C LEU A 28 75.16 12.44 -58.20
N PRO A 29 76.34 11.86 -58.50
CA PRO A 29 76.72 11.50 -59.86
C PRO A 29 75.78 10.47 -60.48
N TYR A 30 75.40 10.69 -61.73
CA TYR A 30 74.65 9.73 -62.54
C TYR A 30 75.08 9.82 -64.01
N PHE A 31 74.83 8.80 -64.80
CA PHE A 31 75.06 8.85 -66.24
C PHE A 31 73.79 9.34 -66.95
N ALA A 32 73.92 10.41 -67.73
CA ALA A 32 72.84 10.91 -68.58
C ALA A 32 72.77 10.16 -69.91
N GLU A 33 73.92 9.71 -70.42
CA GLU A 33 74.09 8.89 -71.63
C GLU A 33 75.29 7.96 -71.44
N ASN A 34 75.52 7.05 -72.40
CA ASN A 34 76.77 6.26 -72.44
C ASN A 34 77.98 7.19 -72.40
N ASP A 35 78.89 6.95 -71.45
CA ASP A 35 80.10 7.75 -71.23
C ASP A 35 79.86 9.25 -70.99
N ALA A 36 78.67 9.65 -70.54
CA ALA A 36 78.36 11.03 -70.16
C ALA A 36 77.79 11.08 -68.73
N ALA A 37 78.56 11.61 -67.79
CA ALA A 37 78.16 11.76 -66.40
C ALA A 37 77.66 13.19 -66.13
N SER A 38 76.68 13.31 -65.24
CA SER A 38 76.13 14.57 -64.74
C SER A 38 75.87 14.48 -63.23
N LEU A 39 75.49 15.60 -62.63
CA LEU A 39 75.14 15.71 -61.21
C LEU A 39 73.67 16.07 -61.05
N THR A 40 72.99 15.36 -60.16
CA THR A 40 71.65 15.75 -59.70
C THR A 40 71.69 16.14 -58.22
N GLU A 41 70.68 16.85 -57.74
CA GLU A 41 70.54 17.14 -56.32
C GLU A 41 70.14 15.89 -55.54
N LEU A 42 70.94 15.54 -54.54
CA LEU A 42 70.54 14.56 -53.55
C LEU A 42 69.80 15.32 -52.43
N THR A 43 68.51 15.05 -52.29
CA THR A 43 67.69 15.70 -51.25
C THR A 43 68.09 15.22 -49.85
N GLN A 44 67.64 15.92 -48.81
CA GLN A 44 67.82 15.43 -47.43
C GLN A 44 67.15 14.05 -47.26
N VAL A 45 65.96 13.87 -47.82
CA VAL A 45 65.24 12.58 -47.81
C VAL A 45 66.07 11.47 -48.43
N GLY A 46 66.67 11.70 -49.59
CA GLY A 46 67.54 10.71 -50.24
C GLY A 46 68.76 10.36 -49.39
N ARG A 47 69.39 11.35 -48.74
CA ARG A 47 70.50 11.10 -47.81
C ARG A 47 70.07 10.30 -46.58
N ASP A 48 68.92 10.64 -46.01
CA ASP A 48 68.41 9.97 -44.80
C ASP A 48 68.12 8.48 -45.05
N ILE A 49 67.56 8.15 -46.23
CA ILE A 49 67.29 6.77 -46.65
C ILE A 49 68.60 6.01 -46.90
N LEU A 50 69.53 6.60 -47.65
CA LEU A 50 70.83 5.98 -47.94
C LEU A 50 71.70 5.79 -46.69
N ALA A 51 71.48 6.60 -45.65
CA ALA A 51 72.19 6.51 -44.37
C ALA A 51 71.62 5.44 -43.43
N LYS A 52 70.52 4.76 -43.78
CA LYS A 52 69.95 3.69 -42.95
C LYS A 52 70.75 2.40 -43.08
N ASN A 53 70.92 1.68 -41.96
CA ASN A 53 71.76 0.47 -41.89
C ASN A 53 70.94 -0.84 -41.96
N SER A 54 69.61 -0.75 -41.97
CA SER A 54 68.72 -1.90 -42.02
C SER A 54 67.42 -1.59 -42.75
N VAL A 55 66.75 -2.65 -43.22
CA VAL A 55 65.40 -2.54 -43.80
C VAL A 55 64.41 -1.98 -42.77
N ALA A 56 64.54 -2.35 -41.49
CA ALA A 56 63.68 -1.85 -40.43
C ALA A 56 63.78 -0.33 -40.28
N ASP A 57 64.99 0.23 -40.32
CA ASP A 57 65.20 1.68 -40.20
C ASP A 57 64.65 2.46 -41.42
N VAL A 58 64.70 1.85 -42.61
CA VAL A 58 64.08 2.42 -43.81
C VAL A 58 62.57 2.40 -43.69
N LEU A 59 61.98 1.29 -43.23
CA LEU A 59 60.54 1.17 -43.03
C LEU A 59 60.05 2.15 -41.95
N GLU A 60 60.76 2.30 -40.85
CA GLU A 60 60.43 3.28 -39.81
C GLU A 60 60.49 4.71 -40.35
N TYR A 61 61.52 5.05 -41.13
CA TYR A 61 61.63 6.35 -41.78
C TYR A 61 60.45 6.66 -42.72
N LEU A 62 59.93 5.62 -43.38
CA LEU A 62 58.76 5.73 -44.27
C LEU A 62 57.41 5.61 -43.52
N GLY A 63 57.41 5.42 -42.19
CA GLY A 63 56.20 5.20 -41.40
C GLY A 63 55.53 3.83 -41.62
N ALA A 64 56.23 2.89 -42.26
CA ALA A 64 55.81 1.52 -42.53
C ALA A 64 56.45 0.49 -41.57
N GLY A 65 57.09 0.98 -40.50
CA GLY A 65 57.73 0.17 -39.46
C GLY A 65 56.74 -0.58 -38.58
N GLU A 66 57.24 -1.22 -37.52
CA GLU A 66 56.41 -1.97 -36.58
C GLU A 66 55.50 -1.08 -35.73
N ASN A 67 55.80 0.22 -35.64
CA ASN A 67 55.02 1.24 -34.96
C ASN A 67 53.97 1.90 -35.88
N SER A 68 53.38 1.14 -36.79
CA SER A 68 52.27 1.66 -37.60
C SER A 68 51.17 2.21 -36.70
N ALA A 69 50.59 3.35 -37.07
CA ALA A 69 49.51 3.99 -36.31
C ALA A 69 48.31 3.07 -36.05
N PHE A 70 48.16 2.02 -36.88
CA PHE A 70 47.17 0.97 -36.66
C PHE A 70 47.83 -0.42 -36.88
N PRO A 71 48.15 -1.17 -35.80
CA PRO A 71 48.89 -2.41 -35.92
C PRO A 71 48.04 -3.53 -36.53
N ALA A 72 48.71 -4.49 -37.19
CA ALA A 72 48.06 -5.67 -37.73
C ALA A 72 47.35 -6.46 -36.61
N GLY A 73 46.09 -6.83 -36.84
CA GLY A 73 45.24 -7.52 -35.87
C GLY A 73 44.36 -6.61 -35.04
N ALA A 74 44.53 -5.29 -35.08
CA ALA A 74 43.54 -4.39 -34.50
C ALA A 74 42.24 -4.40 -35.36
N PRO A 75 41.05 -4.55 -34.76
CA PRO A 75 39.79 -4.53 -35.49
C PRO A 75 39.49 -3.10 -36.01
N ILE A 76 39.08 -3.00 -37.27
CA ILE A 76 38.73 -1.73 -37.93
C ILE A 76 37.23 -1.72 -38.22
N PRO A 77 36.45 -0.77 -37.68
CA PRO A 77 35.06 -0.59 -38.11
C PRO A 77 35.04 -0.06 -39.54
N TRP A 78 34.38 -0.79 -40.44
CA TRP A 78 34.38 -0.50 -41.86
C TRP A 78 32.94 -0.21 -42.36
N PRO A 79 32.69 0.91 -43.07
CA PRO A 79 31.34 1.35 -43.40
C PRO A 79 30.77 0.77 -44.70
N SER A 80 31.42 -0.22 -45.32
CA SER A 80 31.00 -0.81 -46.60
C SER A 80 31.05 -2.33 -46.53
N ASP A 81 30.17 -3.02 -47.26
CA ASP A 81 30.23 -4.48 -47.42
C ASP A 81 31.40 -4.94 -48.30
N ILE A 82 32.04 -4.02 -49.02
CA ILE A 82 33.21 -4.32 -49.85
C ILE A 82 34.47 -4.14 -49.01
N VAL A 83 35.13 -5.25 -48.68
CA VAL A 83 36.39 -5.25 -47.93
C VAL A 83 37.54 -4.79 -48.84
N PRO A 84 38.35 -3.80 -48.43
CA PRO A 84 39.50 -3.37 -49.22
C PRO A 84 40.56 -4.46 -49.36
N SER A 85 41.33 -4.41 -50.46
CA SER A 85 42.47 -5.32 -50.66
C SER A 85 43.47 -5.23 -49.51
N GLY A 86 43.96 -6.37 -49.04
CA GLY A 86 44.86 -6.48 -47.89
C GLY A 86 44.16 -6.58 -46.53
N TYR A 87 42.83 -6.47 -46.48
CA TYR A 87 42.02 -6.64 -45.28
C TYR A 87 41.11 -7.86 -45.38
N VAL A 88 40.58 -8.31 -44.24
CA VAL A 88 39.65 -9.44 -44.17
C VAL A 88 38.56 -9.15 -43.13
N LEU A 89 37.33 -9.59 -43.40
CA LEU A 89 36.24 -9.50 -42.44
C LEU A 89 36.48 -10.49 -41.28
N MET A 90 36.28 -10.08 -40.03
CA MET A 90 36.50 -10.91 -38.84
C MET A 90 35.26 -11.77 -38.53
N GLN A 91 35.29 -13.04 -38.94
CA GLN A 91 34.14 -13.97 -38.91
C GLN A 91 34.46 -15.33 -38.27
N GLY A 92 35.46 -15.41 -37.39
CA GLY A 92 35.81 -16.67 -36.74
C GLY A 92 36.74 -17.58 -37.55
N GLN A 93 37.26 -17.13 -38.70
CA GLN A 93 38.05 -17.96 -39.60
C GLN A 93 39.50 -18.18 -39.13
N ALA A 94 40.06 -19.33 -39.48
CA ALA A 94 41.48 -19.62 -39.33
C ALA A 94 42.33 -18.89 -40.38
N PHE A 95 43.62 -18.67 -40.08
CA PHE A 95 44.61 -18.13 -41.00
C PHE A 95 45.97 -18.82 -40.87
N ASP A 96 46.77 -18.75 -41.93
CA ASP A 96 48.15 -19.26 -41.93
C ASP A 96 49.09 -18.30 -41.19
N LYS A 97 49.62 -18.76 -40.05
CA LYS A 97 50.54 -17.98 -39.21
C LYS A 97 51.89 -17.70 -39.86
N SER A 98 52.35 -18.58 -40.75
CA SER A 98 53.60 -18.40 -41.47
C SER A 98 53.46 -17.36 -42.58
N ALA A 99 52.30 -17.32 -43.24
CA ALA A 99 51.99 -16.30 -44.23
C ALA A 99 51.71 -14.92 -43.60
N TYR A 100 51.12 -14.89 -42.39
CA TYR A 100 50.75 -13.66 -41.68
C TYR A 100 51.38 -13.54 -40.29
N PRO A 101 52.73 -13.40 -40.20
CA PRO A 101 53.44 -13.44 -38.92
C PRO A 101 53.05 -12.29 -37.99
N LYS A 102 52.82 -11.08 -38.51
CA LYS A 102 52.36 -9.94 -37.68
C LYS A 102 50.96 -10.16 -37.11
N LEU A 103 50.07 -10.79 -37.87
CA LEU A 103 48.73 -11.14 -37.39
C LEU A 103 48.78 -12.27 -36.34
N ALA A 104 49.71 -13.21 -36.50
CA ALA A 104 49.94 -14.29 -35.55
C ALA A 104 50.44 -13.80 -34.17
N VAL A 105 51.11 -12.64 -34.11
CA VAL A 105 51.45 -11.98 -32.84
C VAL A 105 50.17 -11.53 -32.10
N ALA A 106 49.21 -10.93 -32.82
CA ALA A 106 47.94 -10.49 -32.24
C ALA A 106 47.01 -11.66 -31.90
N TYR A 107 46.98 -12.69 -32.74
CA TYR A 107 46.13 -13.87 -32.59
C TYR A 107 46.94 -15.17 -32.65
N PRO A 108 47.62 -15.57 -31.56
CA PRO A 108 48.51 -16.75 -31.54
C PRO A 108 47.80 -18.09 -31.84
N SER A 109 46.48 -18.14 -31.63
CA SER A 109 45.63 -19.29 -31.99
C SER A 109 45.63 -19.57 -33.50
N GLY A 110 45.95 -18.58 -34.34
CA GLY A 110 45.75 -18.68 -35.79
C GLY A 110 44.27 -18.57 -36.20
N VAL A 111 43.42 -18.04 -35.32
CA VAL A 111 41.97 -17.88 -35.56
C VAL A 111 41.56 -16.46 -35.21
N LEU A 112 40.88 -15.79 -36.14
CA LEU A 112 40.29 -14.47 -35.91
C LEU A 112 39.02 -14.60 -35.06
N PRO A 113 38.74 -13.65 -34.15
CA PRO A 113 37.42 -13.56 -33.52
C PRO A 113 36.30 -13.39 -34.54
N ASP A 114 35.11 -13.92 -34.26
CA ASP A 114 33.90 -13.50 -34.97
C ASP A 114 33.36 -12.24 -34.31
N MET A 115 33.38 -11.13 -35.03
CA MET A 115 32.96 -9.82 -34.52
C MET A 115 31.53 -9.44 -34.93
N ARG A 116 30.84 -10.29 -35.70
CA ARG A 116 29.46 -10.00 -36.14
C ARG A 116 28.52 -10.02 -34.94
N GLY A 117 27.76 -8.95 -34.75
CA GLY A 117 26.85 -8.79 -33.61
C GLY A 117 27.53 -8.50 -32.27
N TRP A 118 28.85 -8.28 -32.25
CA TRP A 118 29.60 -8.00 -31.03
C TRP A 118 30.04 -6.53 -30.94
N THR A 119 29.96 -5.98 -29.74
CA THR A 119 30.50 -4.64 -29.41
C THR A 119 31.84 -4.80 -28.68
N ILE A 120 32.84 -4.02 -29.07
CA ILE A 120 34.14 -4.01 -28.38
C ILE A 120 34.00 -3.34 -27.02
N LYS A 121 34.34 -4.09 -25.95
CA LYS A 121 34.42 -3.60 -24.57
C LYS A 121 35.85 -3.71 -24.07
N GLY A 122 36.35 -2.64 -23.46
CA GLY A 122 37.67 -2.65 -22.84
C GLY A 122 37.78 -3.78 -21.81
N LYS A 123 38.89 -4.52 -21.83
CA LYS A 123 39.13 -5.58 -20.85
C LYS A 123 39.16 -4.97 -19.45
N PRO A 124 38.31 -5.41 -18.50
CA PRO A 124 38.40 -4.93 -17.14
C PRO A 124 39.74 -5.33 -16.51
N ALA A 125 40.14 -4.61 -15.46
CA ALA A 125 41.39 -4.87 -14.74
C ALA A 125 41.52 -6.34 -14.30
N SER A 126 40.41 -6.95 -13.88
CA SER A 126 40.34 -8.35 -13.44
C SER A 126 39.02 -9.01 -13.83
N GLY A 127 38.90 -10.32 -13.58
CA GLY A 127 37.67 -11.11 -13.77
C GLY A 127 37.40 -11.58 -15.20
N ARG A 128 38.14 -11.08 -16.20
CA ARG A 128 37.96 -11.44 -17.62
C ARG A 128 39.30 -11.56 -18.37
N ALA A 129 39.34 -12.50 -19.32
CA ALA A 129 40.41 -12.65 -20.29
C ALA A 129 40.20 -11.77 -21.53
N VAL A 130 41.27 -11.43 -22.24
CA VAL A 130 41.19 -10.77 -23.56
C VAL A 130 40.49 -11.73 -24.54
N LEU A 131 39.66 -11.18 -25.43
CA LEU A 131 38.77 -11.92 -26.37
C LEU A 131 37.67 -12.77 -25.72
N SER A 132 37.43 -12.67 -24.40
CA SER A 132 36.27 -13.30 -23.78
C SER A 132 34.96 -12.60 -24.18
N GLN A 133 33.94 -13.39 -24.48
CA GLN A 133 32.59 -12.92 -24.81
C GLN A 133 31.77 -12.69 -23.54
N GLU A 134 30.91 -11.68 -23.57
CA GLU A 134 29.97 -11.34 -22.49
C GLU A 134 28.61 -11.08 -23.13
N GLN A 135 27.60 -11.90 -22.80
CA GLN A 135 26.24 -11.69 -23.27
C GLN A 135 25.66 -10.40 -22.71
N ASP A 136 24.65 -9.86 -23.38
CA ASP A 136 23.88 -8.74 -22.85
C ASP A 136 23.16 -9.13 -21.55
N GLY A 137 22.88 -8.12 -20.73
CA GLY A 137 22.27 -8.34 -19.43
C GLY A 137 21.63 -7.07 -18.90
N ILE A 138 20.41 -7.19 -18.40
CA ILE A 138 19.70 -6.11 -17.75
C ILE A 138 20.18 -6.02 -16.29
N LYS A 139 20.55 -4.81 -15.87
CA LYS A 139 20.93 -4.55 -14.48
C LYS A 139 19.73 -4.85 -13.56
N SER A 140 20.02 -5.47 -12.41
CA SER A 140 19.01 -5.68 -11.36
C SER A 140 18.31 -4.37 -11.01
N HIS A 141 16.97 -4.38 -11.06
CA HIS A 141 16.11 -3.25 -10.75
C HIS A 141 14.72 -3.72 -10.30
N THR A 142 13.92 -2.81 -9.77
CA THR A 142 12.53 -3.06 -9.33
C THR A 142 11.62 -1.97 -9.87
N HIS A 143 10.31 -2.25 -9.90
CA HIS A 143 9.27 -1.30 -10.27
C HIS A 143 8.32 -1.09 -9.09
N SER A 144 7.75 0.11 -8.98
CA SER A 144 6.56 0.30 -8.16
C SER A 144 5.33 -0.22 -8.91
N ALA A 145 4.42 -0.87 -8.19
CA ALA A 145 3.14 -1.33 -8.71
C ALA A 145 2.03 -0.94 -7.73
N SER A 146 0.83 -0.72 -8.25
CA SER A 146 -0.35 -0.40 -7.46
C SER A 146 -1.55 -1.22 -7.93
N ALA A 147 -2.46 -1.48 -7.01
CA ALA A 147 -3.76 -2.06 -7.31
C ALA A 147 -4.84 -0.98 -7.09
N SER A 148 -5.80 -0.90 -8.00
CA SER A 148 -6.92 0.02 -7.86
C SER A 148 -7.87 -0.46 -6.76
N GLY A 149 -8.37 0.48 -5.95
CA GLY A 149 -9.45 0.19 -5.02
C GLY A 149 -10.68 -0.34 -5.77
N THR A 150 -11.19 -1.49 -5.35
CA THR A 150 -12.39 -2.10 -5.94
C THR A 150 -13.53 -1.96 -4.95
N ASP A 151 -14.52 -1.13 -5.27
CA ASP A 151 -15.77 -1.08 -4.51
C ASP A 151 -16.57 -2.34 -4.81
N LEU A 152 -16.80 -3.16 -3.78
CA LEU A 152 -17.67 -4.32 -3.89
C LEU A 152 -19.14 -3.90 -3.93
N GLY A 153 -19.49 -2.65 -3.65
CA GLY A 153 -20.84 -2.13 -3.63
C GLY A 153 -21.70 -2.81 -2.55
N THR A 154 -23.02 -2.62 -2.66
CA THR A 154 -23.96 -3.37 -1.82
C THR A 154 -24.04 -4.81 -2.31
N LYS A 155 -23.28 -5.71 -1.69
CA LYS A 155 -23.40 -7.14 -1.93
C LYS A 155 -24.60 -7.67 -1.15
N THR A 156 -25.69 -7.94 -1.86
CA THR A 156 -26.72 -8.84 -1.34
C THR A 156 -26.05 -10.20 -1.14
N THR A 157 -26.04 -10.75 0.08
CA THR A 157 -25.63 -12.14 0.29
C THR A 157 -26.59 -13.00 -0.50
N SER A 158 -26.20 -13.39 -1.71
CA SER A 158 -27.09 -14.04 -2.66
C SER A 158 -27.66 -15.30 -2.05
N SER A 159 -28.98 -15.33 -1.90
CA SER A 159 -29.87 -16.41 -2.35
C SER A 159 -29.23 -17.80 -2.47
N PHE A 160 -28.69 -18.32 -1.37
CA PHE A 160 -28.76 -19.75 -1.11
C PHE A 160 -29.95 -19.91 -0.17
N ASP A 161 -31.12 -20.10 -0.76
CA ASP A 161 -32.34 -20.39 -0.03
C ASP A 161 -32.26 -21.83 0.50
N TYR A 162 -32.00 -21.99 1.80
CA TYR A 162 -32.19 -23.26 2.50
C TYR A 162 -33.68 -23.50 2.87
N GLY A 163 -34.59 -22.92 2.08
CA GLY A 163 -35.89 -22.44 2.56
C GLY A 163 -35.70 -21.22 3.48
N THR A 164 -36.76 -20.45 3.67
CA THR A 164 -36.82 -19.41 4.71
C THR A 164 -36.36 -20.02 6.04
N LYS A 165 -35.09 -19.84 6.40
CA LYS A 165 -34.54 -20.30 7.67
C LYS A 165 -34.49 -19.09 8.56
N THR A 166 -35.61 -18.88 9.23
CA THR A 166 -35.71 -18.07 10.44
C THR A 166 -34.53 -18.46 11.34
N THR A 167 -33.79 -17.48 11.85
CA THR A 167 -33.01 -17.74 13.06
C THR A 167 -33.96 -18.35 14.08
N GLY A 168 -33.48 -19.28 14.91
CA GLY A 168 -34.32 -19.83 15.99
C GLY A 168 -34.96 -18.64 16.70
N SER A 169 -36.29 -18.62 16.75
CA SER A 169 -37.03 -17.46 17.27
C SER A 169 -36.52 -17.16 18.66
N PHE A 170 -35.70 -16.11 18.79
CA PHE A 170 -35.27 -15.64 20.09
C PHE A 170 -36.41 -14.78 20.61
N ASP A 171 -37.33 -15.46 21.29
CA ASP A 171 -38.42 -14.79 21.98
C ASP A 171 -37.86 -14.17 23.25
N TYR A 172 -37.90 -12.83 23.34
CA TYR A 172 -37.61 -12.14 24.59
C TYR A 172 -38.59 -12.55 25.71
N GLY A 173 -39.69 -13.22 25.35
CA GLY A 173 -40.74 -13.64 26.24
C GLY A 173 -41.47 -12.43 26.82
N THR A 174 -42.30 -12.68 27.83
CA THR A 174 -42.89 -11.61 28.62
C THR A 174 -41.85 -11.04 29.57
N LYS A 175 -41.52 -9.75 29.43
CA LYS A 175 -40.74 -9.00 30.42
C LYS A 175 -41.69 -8.27 31.37
N SER A 176 -41.43 -8.38 32.67
CA SER A 176 -42.20 -7.68 33.70
C SER A 176 -41.61 -6.30 33.97
N THR A 177 -42.47 -5.34 34.33
CA THR A 177 -42.04 -4.04 34.85
C THR A 177 -41.73 -4.14 36.35
N ASN A 178 -41.13 -3.10 36.93
CA ASN A 178 -41.03 -2.98 38.39
C ASN A 178 -42.41 -2.63 39.01
N ASN A 179 -42.55 -2.84 40.32
CA ASN A 179 -43.78 -2.55 41.04
C ASN A 179 -43.77 -1.11 41.59
N THR A 180 -44.64 -0.24 41.08
CA THR A 180 -44.74 1.17 41.47
C THR A 180 -46.20 1.66 41.37
N GLY A 181 -46.48 2.90 41.82
CA GLY A 181 -47.79 3.55 41.68
C GLY A 181 -48.72 3.43 42.90
N ALA A 182 -48.24 2.89 44.03
CA ALA A 182 -49.00 2.87 45.27
C ALA A 182 -49.21 4.30 45.82
N HIS A 183 -50.47 4.65 46.11
CA HIS A 183 -50.84 5.94 46.68
C HIS A 183 -52.08 5.80 47.56
N ALA A 184 -52.31 6.78 48.44
CA ALA A 184 -53.44 6.82 49.37
C ALA A 184 -54.40 7.97 49.04
N HIS A 185 -55.68 7.78 49.38
CA HIS A 185 -56.72 8.80 49.27
C HIS A 185 -57.25 9.15 50.66
N SER A 186 -57.66 10.41 50.85
CA SER A 186 -58.36 10.87 52.06
C SER A 186 -59.88 10.81 51.86
N LEU A 187 -60.62 10.35 52.87
CA LEU A 187 -62.08 10.25 52.83
C LEU A 187 -62.69 10.96 54.05
N SER A 188 -63.70 11.80 53.83
CA SER A 188 -64.53 12.42 54.88
C SER A 188 -66.00 12.49 54.44
N GLY A 189 -66.93 12.44 55.40
CA GLY A 189 -68.37 12.49 55.15
C GLY A 189 -69.19 12.53 56.44
N SER A 190 -70.50 12.74 56.30
CA SER A 190 -71.46 12.78 57.41
C SER A 190 -72.52 11.69 57.25
N THR A 191 -73.00 11.11 58.35
CA THR A 191 -74.10 10.13 58.35
C THR A 191 -75.47 10.80 58.34
N GLY A 192 -76.52 10.07 57.96
CA GLY A 192 -77.91 10.54 58.12
C GLY A 192 -78.33 10.64 59.61
N ALA A 193 -79.36 11.45 59.91
CA ALA A 193 -79.90 11.59 61.27
C ALA A 193 -80.84 10.42 61.65
N ALA A 194 -80.55 9.72 62.75
CA ALA A 194 -81.33 8.59 63.26
C ALA A 194 -81.21 8.48 64.81
N GLY A 195 -81.98 7.60 65.44
CA GLY A 195 -81.85 7.29 66.88
C GLY A 195 -82.86 7.95 67.83
N ALA A 196 -83.96 8.51 67.33
CA ALA A 196 -85.03 9.03 68.18
C ALA A 196 -85.73 7.89 68.95
N HIS A 197 -85.73 7.95 70.28
CA HIS A 197 -86.39 6.98 71.15
C HIS A 197 -86.83 7.61 72.48
N ALA A 198 -87.68 6.90 73.25
CA ALA A 198 -88.17 7.32 74.57
C ALA A 198 -88.15 6.14 75.57
N HIS A 199 -88.07 6.44 76.87
CA HIS A 199 -88.08 5.45 77.95
C HIS A 199 -89.31 5.64 78.87
N THR A 200 -89.78 4.57 79.52
CA THR A 200 -90.86 4.60 80.53
C THR A 200 -90.30 4.53 81.96
N SER A 201 -90.93 5.23 82.91
CA SER A 201 -90.43 5.36 84.29
C SER A 201 -91.44 4.84 85.33
N GLY A 202 -91.00 3.89 86.17
CA GLY A 202 -91.84 3.23 87.19
C GLY A 202 -91.88 3.95 88.53
N LEU A 203 -92.28 5.23 88.55
CA LEU A 203 -92.32 6.04 89.78
C LEU A 203 -93.45 5.60 90.72
N ARG A 204 -93.13 5.41 92.01
CA ARG A 204 -94.11 5.19 93.09
C ARG A 204 -94.31 6.49 93.88
N MET A 205 -95.56 6.94 94.03
CA MET A 205 -95.92 8.09 94.87
C MET A 205 -96.77 7.60 96.05
N ASN A 206 -96.34 7.90 97.28
CA ASN A 206 -97.04 7.52 98.53
C ASN A 206 -97.71 8.77 99.12
N SER A 207 -99.02 8.74 99.30
CA SER A 207 -99.76 9.77 100.04
C SER A 207 -100.51 9.11 101.19
N SER A 208 -100.17 9.54 102.42
CA SER A 208 -100.87 9.29 103.69
C SER A 208 -101.69 7.99 103.78
N GLY A 209 -101.01 6.84 103.77
CA GLY A 209 -101.59 5.57 104.23
C GLY A 209 -102.32 4.73 103.18
N TRP A 210 -102.44 5.16 101.92
CA TRP A 210 -102.93 4.33 100.81
C TRP A 210 -101.90 4.29 99.68
N SER A 211 -101.37 3.10 99.32
CA SER A 211 -100.52 2.92 98.14
C SER A 211 -101.37 2.76 96.88
N GLN A 212 -101.26 3.69 95.92
CA GLN A 212 -101.79 3.53 94.55
C GLN A 212 -100.69 2.99 93.62
N TYR A 213 -101.02 1.96 92.85
CA TYR A 213 -100.16 1.38 91.82
C TYR A 213 -100.58 1.88 90.43
N GLY A 214 -99.66 2.45 89.65
CA GLY A 214 -99.89 2.87 88.27
C GLY A 214 -98.58 3.16 87.52
N THR A 215 -98.62 3.14 86.19
CA THR A 215 -97.47 3.40 85.30
C THR A 215 -97.57 4.81 84.69
N ALA A 216 -96.46 5.57 84.66
CA ALA A 216 -96.40 6.89 84.03
C ALA A 216 -95.46 6.89 82.81
N THR A 217 -95.92 7.43 81.67
CA THR A 217 -95.07 7.67 80.49
C THR A 217 -94.76 9.17 80.45
N ILE A 218 -93.47 9.51 80.55
CA ILE A 218 -93.01 10.91 80.58
C ILE A 218 -92.64 11.31 79.15
N THR A 219 -93.42 12.17 78.52
CA THR A 219 -93.08 12.76 77.21
C THR A 219 -93.08 14.28 77.36
N GLY A 220 -91.88 14.86 77.45
CA GLY A 220 -91.72 16.29 77.71
C GLY A 220 -91.99 16.69 79.17
N SER A 221 -92.31 17.97 79.41
CA SER A 221 -92.39 18.57 80.75
C SER A 221 -93.78 18.49 81.42
N LEU A 222 -94.71 17.67 80.91
CA LEU A 222 -96.06 17.50 81.44
C LEU A 222 -96.41 16.00 81.53
N SER A 223 -96.66 15.49 82.74
CA SER A 223 -97.10 14.10 82.97
C SER A 223 -98.44 14.08 83.68
N THR A 224 -99.43 13.36 83.15
CA THR A 224 -100.78 13.24 83.70
C THR A 224 -100.89 11.97 84.56
N VAL A 225 -101.20 12.10 85.86
CA VAL A 225 -101.48 10.96 86.77
C VAL A 225 -103.01 10.83 86.93
N LYS A 226 -103.56 9.62 86.81
CA LYS A 226 -105.01 9.35 86.90
C LYS A 226 -105.33 8.71 88.26
N GLY A 227 -106.01 9.43 89.14
CA GLY A 227 -106.45 8.95 90.46
C GLY A 227 -107.96 9.17 90.65
N THR A 228 -108.67 8.19 91.22
CA THR A 228 -110.14 8.06 91.20
C THR A 228 -110.93 9.07 92.04
N SER A 229 -110.29 9.98 92.78
CA SER A 229 -110.96 11.08 93.47
C SER A 229 -110.01 12.28 93.60
N THR A 230 -110.13 13.25 92.69
CA THR A 230 -109.35 14.51 92.56
C THR A 230 -107.95 14.37 91.92
N GLN A 231 -107.81 14.94 90.72
CA GLN A 231 -106.59 14.98 89.90
C GLN A 231 -105.62 16.05 90.42
N GLY A 232 -104.44 15.66 90.90
CA GLY A 232 -103.33 16.57 91.19
C GLY A 232 -102.32 16.59 90.02
N ILE A 233 -101.88 17.79 89.60
CA ILE A 233 -100.83 17.95 88.58
C ILE A 233 -99.47 17.89 89.28
N ALA A 234 -98.59 16.97 88.87
CA ALA A 234 -97.20 16.91 89.32
C ALA A 234 -96.26 17.24 88.16
N TYR A 235 -95.41 18.26 88.33
CA TYR A 235 -94.36 18.61 87.38
C TYR A 235 -93.12 17.75 87.65
N LEU A 236 -92.63 17.05 86.64
CA LEU A 236 -91.43 16.24 86.73
C LEU A 236 -90.38 16.74 85.73
N SER A 237 -89.15 16.92 86.22
CA SER A 237 -88.04 17.45 85.43
C SER A 237 -87.68 16.52 84.26
N LYS A 238 -87.15 17.10 83.17
CA LYS A 238 -86.52 16.31 82.10
C LYS A 238 -85.41 15.45 82.69
N THR A 239 -85.16 14.29 82.09
CA THR A 239 -83.96 13.50 82.40
C THR A 239 -82.71 14.32 82.13
N ASP A 240 -81.59 13.93 82.73
CA ASP A 240 -80.29 14.46 82.36
C ASP A 240 -79.92 14.07 80.91
N SER A 241 -78.96 14.81 80.34
CA SER A 241 -78.53 14.59 78.95
C SER A 241 -77.53 13.46 78.87
N GLN A 242 -78.02 12.23 78.75
CA GLN A 242 -77.22 11.02 78.54
C GLN A 242 -77.38 10.52 77.09
N GLY A 243 -76.44 9.70 76.61
CA GLY A 243 -76.53 9.07 75.28
C GLY A 243 -75.56 9.60 74.22
N SER A 244 -74.52 10.36 74.59
CA SER A 244 -73.39 10.60 73.69
C SER A 244 -72.72 9.27 73.38
N HIS A 245 -72.73 8.90 72.10
CA HIS A 245 -72.09 7.70 71.60
C HIS A 245 -71.49 7.99 70.23
N SER A 246 -70.55 7.14 69.83
CA SER A 246 -69.96 7.17 68.50
C SER A 246 -70.27 5.87 67.79
N HIS A 247 -70.33 5.94 66.46
CA HIS A 247 -70.39 4.76 65.61
C HIS A 247 -69.08 4.64 64.84
N SER A 248 -68.61 3.42 64.67
CA SER A 248 -67.52 3.12 63.75
C SER A 248 -68.09 3.05 62.33
N LEU A 249 -67.55 3.86 61.43
CA LEU A 249 -67.81 3.76 60.00
C LEU A 249 -66.62 3.09 59.34
N SER A 250 -66.86 1.97 58.65
CA SER A 250 -65.85 1.30 57.83
C SER A 250 -66.43 1.06 56.43
N GLY A 251 -65.59 1.21 55.42
CA GLY A 251 -65.97 1.00 54.03
C GLY A 251 -64.74 0.80 53.18
N THR A 252 -64.87 0.04 52.10
CA THR A 252 -63.81 -0.15 51.12
C THR A 252 -64.22 0.61 49.85
N ALA A 253 -63.30 1.40 49.30
CA ALA A 253 -63.54 2.04 48.01
C ALA A 253 -63.77 0.97 46.92
N VAL A 254 -64.57 1.31 45.90
CA VAL A 254 -64.75 0.43 44.73
C VAL A 254 -63.44 0.30 43.96
N SER A 255 -63.23 -0.85 43.29
CA SER A 255 -62.00 -1.10 42.51
C SER A 255 -61.91 -0.17 41.30
N ALA A 256 -60.79 0.54 41.17
CA ALA A 256 -60.44 1.42 40.06
C ALA A 256 -58.91 1.43 39.84
N GLY A 257 -58.43 1.97 38.72
CA GLY A 257 -56.99 2.15 38.45
C GLY A 257 -56.36 1.14 37.49
N ALA A 258 -57.14 0.26 36.85
CA ALA A 258 -56.65 -0.59 35.77
C ALA A 258 -56.22 0.26 34.57
N HIS A 259 -54.95 0.20 34.19
CA HIS A 259 -54.39 0.89 33.04
C HIS A 259 -53.19 0.12 32.48
N ALA A 260 -52.78 0.46 31.26
CA ALA A 260 -51.62 -0.10 30.59
C ALA A 260 -50.71 1.01 30.07
N HIS A 261 -49.44 0.69 29.84
CA HIS A 261 -48.44 1.59 29.27
C HIS A 261 -47.93 1.05 27.94
N THR A 262 -47.55 1.95 27.03
CA THR A 262 -46.88 1.60 25.77
C THR A 262 -45.38 1.77 25.93
N VAL A 263 -44.59 0.76 25.56
CA VAL A 263 -43.11 0.81 25.63
C VAL A 263 -42.52 0.61 24.23
N GLY A 264 -41.84 1.62 23.71
CA GLY A 264 -41.09 1.52 22.46
C GLY A 264 -39.74 0.84 22.67
N ILE A 265 -39.52 -0.31 22.01
CA ILE A 265 -38.28 -1.09 22.12
C ILE A 265 -37.20 -0.64 21.11
N GLY A 266 -37.62 -0.05 19.98
CA GLY A 266 -36.72 0.47 18.94
C GLY A 266 -36.11 -0.62 18.04
N ALA A 267 -35.43 -0.18 16.99
CA ALA A 267 -34.69 -1.06 16.07
C ALA A 267 -33.23 -1.22 16.50
N HIS A 268 -32.62 -2.36 16.17
CA HIS A 268 -31.18 -2.57 16.35
C HIS A 268 -30.55 -3.20 15.10
N GLN A 269 -29.22 -3.10 14.98
CA GLN A 269 -28.42 -3.66 13.90
C GLN A 269 -27.27 -4.51 14.46
N HIS A 270 -26.79 -5.47 13.67
CA HIS A 270 -25.61 -6.28 13.99
C HIS A 270 -24.47 -6.01 13.00
N PRO A 271 -23.21 -5.92 13.46
CA PRO A 271 -22.05 -5.90 12.58
C PRO A 271 -21.74 -7.32 12.06
N VAL A 272 -21.31 -7.42 10.80
CA VAL A 272 -20.77 -8.65 10.21
C VAL A 272 -19.32 -8.42 9.81
N VAL A 273 -18.42 -9.31 10.27
CA VAL A 273 -16.99 -9.25 9.96
C VAL A 273 -16.68 -10.17 8.77
N ILE A 274 -16.19 -9.60 7.66
CA ILE A 274 -15.90 -10.33 6.41
C ILE A 274 -14.51 -10.99 6.40
N GLY A 275 -13.58 -10.50 7.23
CA GLY A 275 -12.22 -11.03 7.34
C GLY A 275 -11.25 -10.55 6.26
N ALA A 276 -9.98 -10.93 6.39
CA ALA A 276 -8.93 -10.60 5.42
C ALA A 276 -8.95 -11.57 4.24
N HIS A 277 -8.57 -11.10 3.06
CA HIS A 277 -8.36 -11.92 1.86
C HIS A 277 -7.09 -11.48 1.12
N ALA A 278 -6.62 -12.31 0.18
CA ALA A 278 -5.39 -12.08 -0.57
C ALA A 278 -5.61 -12.31 -2.08
N HIS A 279 -4.77 -11.67 -2.89
CA HIS A 279 -4.70 -11.88 -4.34
C HIS A 279 -3.33 -12.42 -4.72
N SER A 280 -3.29 -13.28 -5.74
CA SER A 280 -2.07 -13.62 -6.47
C SER A 280 -1.93 -12.70 -7.67
N PHE A 281 -0.76 -12.08 -7.85
CA PHE A 281 -0.42 -11.34 -9.07
C PHE A 281 0.75 -12.01 -9.76
N SER A 282 0.80 -11.89 -11.08
CA SER A 282 1.92 -12.35 -11.91
C SER A 282 2.31 -11.20 -12.83
N ILE A 283 3.62 -10.92 -12.90
CA ILE A 283 4.18 -9.95 -13.85
C ILE A 283 4.76 -10.77 -14.99
N GLY A 284 4.20 -10.62 -16.19
CA GLY A 284 4.69 -11.31 -17.39
C GLY A 284 6.08 -10.85 -17.81
N SER A 285 6.73 -11.66 -18.65
CA SER A 285 7.97 -11.28 -19.32
C SER A 285 7.74 -10.04 -20.18
N HIS A 286 8.59 -9.03 -20.04
CA HIS A 286 8.59 -7.84 -20.89
C HIS A 286 10.01 -7.52 -21.32
N GLY A 287 10.13 -6.88 -22.49
CA GLY A 287 11.40 -6.43 -23.05
C GLY A 287 11.63 -4.95 -22.79
N HIS A 288 12.90 -4.57 -22.73
CA HIS A 288 13.32 -3.18 -22.90
C HIS A 288 13.85 -3.07 -24.33
N THR A 289 13.22 -2.21 -25.15
CA THR A 289 13.67 -1.87 -26.49
C THR A 289 14.52 -0.63 -26.48
#